data_AF-A0A090VHM4-F1
#
_entry.id   AF-A0A090VHM4-F1
#
_cell.length_a   1.000
_cell.length_b   1.000
_cell.length_c   1.000
_cell.angle_alpha   90.00
_cell.angle_beta   90.00
_cell.angle_gamma   90.00
#
_symmetry.space_group_name_H-M   'P 1'
#
loop_
_entity.id
_entity.type
_entity.pdbx_description
1 polymer ?
#
loop_
_entity_poly.entity_id
_entity_poly.type
_entity_poly.pdbx_seq_one_letter_code
_entity_poly.pdbx_strand_id
1 'polypeptide(L)'
;MIYTVIDVETAGPGNKLTEISIFRYEDDELIDEFTSLVDPQQLIPEYITDLTGIDDLMVAKAPTFAEIAEDILSITQNAIFIAHNVSFDYNAIQNEFAAIDIKFVRKKLCTVRLSRKLLPGHKTYSLGKLCAKLDIPIVGRHRARGDAEATVILFKILLKQPTAVEVIESFLKKATKETKVPKHLKQETFDQLPSTTGIYYFKDENDAIIYVGRAKDIKKRVLSHFSSKAEKEINLSKELTDVDYELSGSETIALLMEDAALKEHLPKYNQAPKRAPKAYAIFSYQDRNGILHLAYNTLKSTPNAIQILYSIQECNHYLEVLCKQFNLCPKYTHLQEGTANCSLYPIQSCKGICDKKESMALYNLRVKQAIDYLKNISKNVIVKQKGRYENEEAFILIENSSYKGYGFIDKYEQINTSEDLEPFLIPQQDNIDIQRVLNKILISPDQSVVQTQ
;
A
#
# COMPACT_ATOMS: atom_id res chain seq x y z
N MET A 1 -23.11 30.88 -6.70
CA MET A 1 -22.37 29.60 -6.82
C MET A 1 -23.20 28.51 -6.17
N ILE A 2 -23.45 27.40 -6.88
CA ILE A 2 -24.19 26.26 -6.34
C ILE A 2 -23.22 25.25 -5.73
N TYR A 3 -23.40 24.91 -4.46
CA TYR A 3 -22.59 23.93 -3.76
C TYR A 3 -23.40 23.12 -2.76
N THR A 4 -22.93 21.91 -2.46
CA THR A 4 -23.48 21.05 -1.43
C THR A 4 -22.42 20.77 -0.39
N VAL A 5 -22.69 21.03 0.89
CA VAL A 5 -21.85 20.61 2.00
C VAL A 5 -22.36 19.27 2.51
N ILE A 6 -21.48 18.26 2.50
CA ILE A 6 -21.82 16.87 2.71
C ILE A 6 -20.88 16.27 3.74
N ASP A 7 -21.44 15.47 4.63
CA ASP A 7 -20.72 14.64 5.59
C ASP A 7 -21.44 13.28 5.69
N VAL A 8 -20.68 12.22 5.99
CA VAL A 8 -21.20 10.85 6.07
C VAL A 8 -20.57 10.10 7.23
N GLU A 9 -21.36 9.23 7.86
CA GLU A 9 -20.86 8.22 8.78
C GLU A 9 -20.89 6.84 8.13
N THR A 10 -20.00 5.95 8.56
CA THR A 10 -19.84 4.62 7.94
C THR A 10 -19.71 3.51 8.97
N ALA A 11 -20.13 2.29 8.61
CA ALA A 11 -20.06 1.09 9.44
C ALA A 11 -18.63 0.50 9.61
N GLY A 12 -17.57 1.27 9.33
CA GLY A 12 -16.19 0.81 9.45
C GLY A 12 -15.63 0.15 8.17
N PRO A 13 -15.00 -1.04 8.22
CA PRO A 13 -14.35 -1.66 7.05
C PRO A 13 -15.30 -1.78 5.85
N GLY A 14 -14.86 -1.32 4.68
CA GLY A 14 -15.68 -1.27 3.46
C GLY A 14 -16.42 0.06 3.25
N ASN A 15 -16.46 0.95 4.25
CA ASN A 15 -17.06 2.29 4.18
C ASN A 15 -18.53 2.32 3.72
N LYS A 16 -19.33 1.32 4.11
CA LYS A 16 -20.79 1.34 3.90
C LYS A 16 -21.43 2.45 4.75
N LEU A 17 -22.33 3.22 4.15
CA LEU A 17 -22.95 4.38 4.79
C LEU A 17 -23.91 3.96 5.91
N THR A 18 -23.86 4.66 7.03
CA THR A 18 -24.81 4.54 8.14
C THR A 18 -25.62 5.82 8.37
N GLU A 19 -25.07 6.97 7.95
CA GLU A 19 -25.75 8.26 7.96
C GLU A 19 -25.18 9.16 6.86
N ILE A 20 -26.03 9.99 6.27
CA ILE A 20 -25.63 11.03 5.31
C ILE A 20 -26.40 12.31 5.59
N SER A 21 -25.70 13.46 5.52
CA SER A 21 -26.30 14.78 5.56
C SER A 21 -25.77 15.65 4.42
N ILE A 22 -26.69 16.34 3.74
CA ILE A 22 -26.40 17.18 2.57
C ILE A 22 -27.13 18.52 2.74
N PHE A 23 -26.39 19.62 2.70
CA PHE A 23 -26.94 20.97 2.68
C PHE A 23 -26.61 21.63 1.35
N ARG A 24 -27.64 21.98 0.57
CA ARG A 24 -27.50 22.62 -0.74
C ARG A 24 -27.66 24.12 -0.62
N TYR A 25 -26.66 24.84 -1.12
CA TYR A 25 -26.63 26.29 -1.13
C TYR A 25 -26.58 26.84 -2.56
N GLU A 26 -27.28 27.94 -2.78
CA GLU A 26 -27.17 28.79 -3.95
C GLU A 26 -27.08 30.24 -3.49
N ASP A 27 -26.02 30.93 -3.93
CA ASP A 27 -25.75 32.34 -3.60
C ASP A 27 -25.77 32.66 -2.08
N ASP A 28 -25.22 31.72 -1.30
CA ASP A 28 -25.10 31.75 0.18
C ASP A 28 -26.41 31.50 0.97
N GLU A 29 -27.52 31.25 0.26
CA GLU A 29 -28.80 30.84 0.82
C GLU A 29 -28.96 29.31 0.81
N LEU A 30 -29.49 28.76 1.90
CA LEU A 30 -29.83 27.33 1.99
C LEU A 30 -31.10 27.09 1.18
N ILE A 31 -31.00 26.34 0.10
CA ILE A 31 -32.13 26.08 -0.82
C ILE A 31 -32.72 24.69 -0.65
N ASP A 32 -31.96 23.74 -0.12
CA ASP A 32 -32.42 22.37 0.11
C ASP A 32 -31.56 21.67 1.17
N GLU A 33 -32.15 20.73 1.91
CA GLU A 33 -31.43 19.86 2.85
C GLU A 33 -31.95 18.42 2.81
N PHE A 34 -31.02 17.46 2.90
CA PHE A 34 -31.32 16.05 3.00
C PHE A 34 -30.53 15.45 4.14
N THR A 35 -31.17 14.66 5.01
CA THR A 35 -30.50 13.91 6.07
C THR A 35 -31.21 12.58 6.25
N SER A 36 -30.46 11.49 6.25
CA SER A 36 -30.99 10.15 6.46
C SER A 36 -29.99 9.26 7.19
N LEU A 37 -30.49 8.42 8.09
CA LEU A 37 -29.80 7.17 8.41
C LEU A 37 -29.85 6.24 7.18
N VAL A 38 -28.90 5.33 7.08
CA VAL A 38 -28.81 4.38 5.96
C VAL A 38 -28.59 2.99 6.53
N ASP A 39 -29.34 2.00 6.05
CA ASP A 39 -29.06 0.60 6.34
C ASP A 39 -27.80 0.17 5.57
N PRO A 40 -26.66 -0.09 6.25
CA PRO A 40 -25.42 -0.50 5.60
C PRO A 40 -25.46 -1.95 5.10
N GLN A 41 -26.53 -2.70 5.42
CA GLN A 41 -26.69 -4.13 5.15
C GLN A 41 -25.56 -5.01 5.74
N GLN A 42 -24.95 -4.53 6.82
CA GLN A 42 -23.93 -5.23 7.60
C GLN A 42 -23.97 -4.77 9.06
N LEU A 43 -23.40 -5.58 9.96
CA LEU A 43 -23.31 -5.22 11.38
C LEU A 43 -22.34 -4.05 11.59
N ILE A 44 -22.72 -3.13 12.48
CA ILE A 44 -21.89 -2.00 12.90
C ILE A 44 -21.01 -2.44 14.08
N PRO A 45 -19.66 -2.36 13.98
CA PRO A 45 -18.78 -2.69 15.09
C PRO A 45 -18.98 -1.75 16.28
N GLU A 46 -18.88 -2.28 17.51
CA GLU A 46 -19.10 -1.52 18.77
C GLU A 46 -18.27 -0.23 18.85
N TYR A 47 -17.01 -0.25 18.40
CA TYR A 47 -16.16 0.96 18.41
C TYR A 47 -16.64 2.08 17.46
N ILE A 48 -17.41 1.75 16.42
CA ILE A 48 -18.06 2.74 15.53
C ILE A 48 -19.31 3.29 16.20
N THR A 49 -20.09 2.43 16.85
CA THR A 49 -21.25 2.86 17.64
C THR A 49 -20.84 3.77 18.80
N ASP A 50 -19.74 3.47 19.49
CA ASP A 50 -19.18 4.34 20.54
C ASP A 50 -18.78 5.72 20.01
N LEU A 51 -18.31 5.77 18.75
CA LEU A 51 -17.85 7.00 18.12
C LEU A 51 -19.01 7.86 17.62
N THR A 52 -19.97 7.24 16.93
CA THR A 52 -21.03 7.93 16.18
C THR A 52 -22.37 7.95 16.91
N GLY A 53 -22.56 7.05 17.87
CA GLY A 53 -23.84 6.81 18.52
C GLY A 53 -24.87 6.10 17.63
N ILE A 54 -24.47 5.58 16.46
CA ILE A 54 -25.35 4.82 15.56
C ILE A 54 -25.15 3.33 15.81
N ASP A 55 -26.23 2.65 16.21
CA ASP A 55 -26.25 1.20 16.43
C ASP A 55 -27.06 0.46 15.35
N ASP A 56 -26.96 -0.87 15.34
CA ASP A 56 -27.68 -1.73 14.40
C ASP A 56 -29.21 -1.54 14.48
N LEU A 57 -29.74 -1.21 15.66
CA LEU A 57 -31.19 -1.03 15.87
C LEU A 57 -31.70 0.25 15.21
N MET A 58 -30.90 1.31 15.21
CA MET A 58 -31.22 2.59 14.56
C MET A 58 -31.30 2.45 13.05
N VAL A 59 -30.38 1.69 12.45
CA VAL A 59 -30.30 1.53 10.99
C VAL A 59 -31.18 0.40 10.45
N ALA A 60 -31.64 -0.54 11.28
CA ALA A 60 -32.46 -1.68 10.85
C ALA A 60 -33.78 -1.33 10.15
N LYS A 61 -34.29 -0.10 10.33
CA LYS A 61 -35.49 0.41 9.63
C LYS A 61 -35.20 1.62 8.74
N ALA A 62 -33.92 1.99 8.63
CA ALA A 62 -33.49 3.05 7.74
C ALA A 62 -33.57 2.56 6.28
N PRO A 63 -33.72 3.47 5.31
CA PRO A 63 -33.65 3.08 3.91
C PRO A 63 -32.25 2.56 3.57
N THR A 64 -32.19 1.62 2.63
CA THR A 64 -30.93 1.24 1.97
C THR A 64 -30.42 2.38 1.11
N PHE A 65 -29.13 2.37 0.77
CA PHE A 65 -28.57 3.39 -0.11
C PHE A 65 -29.30 3.47 -1.47
N ALA A 66 -29.70 2.32 -2.03
CA ALA A 66 -30.39 2.26 -3.31
C ALA A 66 -31.73 3.02 -3.29
N GLU A 67 -32.44 3.03 -2.16
CA GLU A 67 -33.73 3.71 -2.01
C GLU A 67 -33.61 5.23 -1.95
N ILE A 68 -32.47 5.75 -1.45
CA ILE A 68 -32.20 7.20 -1.35
C ILE A 68 -31.26 7.73 -2.46
N ALA A 69 -30.82 6.86 -3.37
CA ALA A 69 -29.84 7.19 -4.40
C ALA A 69 -30.31 8.34 -5.30
N GLU A 70 -31.59 8.35 -5.69
CA GLU A 70 -32.16 9.38 -6.57
C GLU A 70 -32.22 10.75 -5.86
N ASP A 71 -32.58 10.78 -4.59
CA ASP A 71 -32.61 12.02 -3.79
C ASP A 71 -31.20 12.63 -3.71
N ILE A 72 -30.19 11.80 -3.45
CA ILE A 72 -28.77 12.22 -3.41
C ILE A 72 -28.30 12.72 -4.78
N LEU A 73 -28.67 12.05 -5.87
CA LEU A 73 -28.33 12.51 -7.23
C LEU A 73 -28.95 13.88 -7.52
N SER A 74 -30.22 14.04 -7.20
CA SER A 74 -31.02 15.25 -7.42
C SER A 74 -30.45 16.44 -6.63
N ILE A 75 -30.29 16.32 -5.31
CA ILE A 75 -29.82 17.42 -4.47
C ILE A 75 -28.38 17.83 -4.78
N THR A 76 -27.52 16.89 -5.22
CA THR A 76 -26.14 17.17 -5.62
C THR A 76 -25.97 17.61 -7.07
N GLN A 77 -27.05 17.62 -7.86
CA GLN A 77 -26.99 17.92 -9.28
C GLN A 77 -26.44 19.33 -9.54
N ASN A 78 -25.47 19.41 -10.46
CA ASN A 78 -24.78 20.65 -10.87
C ASN A 78 -24.11 21.43 -9.72
N ALA A 79 -23.99 20.84 -8.53
CA ALA A 79 -23.36 21.47 -7.37
C ALA A 79 -21.88 21.07 -7.25
N ILE A 80 -21.09 21.94 -6.60
CA ILE A 80 -19.77 21.57 -6.11
C ILE A 80 -19.94 20.78 -4.80
N PHE A 81 -19.41 19.56 -4.77
CA PHE A 81 -19.36 18.72 -3.57
C PHE A 81 -18.29 19.26 -2.60
N ILE A 82 -18.70 19.65 -1.40
CA ILE A 82 -17.81 20.18 -0.36
C ILE A 82 -17.89 19.29 0.86
N ALA A 83 -16.75 18.86 1.38
CA ALA A 83 -16.67 18.15 2.66
C ALA A 83 -15.38 18.51 3.39
N HIS A 84 -15.32 18.22 4.69
CA HIS A 84 -14.12 18.51 5.47
C HIS A 84 -12.93 17.66 5.01
N ASN A 85 -13.13 16.35 4.90
CA ASN A 85 -12.17 15.42 4.33
C ASN A 85 -12.71 14.77 3.05
N VAL A 86 -12.93 15.58 2.01
CA VAL A 86 -13.59 15.14 0.75
C VAL A 86 -13.11 13.84 0.13
N SER A 87 -11.89 13.36 0.40
CA SER A 87 -11.46 12.05 -0.14
C SER A 87 -12.15 10.88 0.55
N PHE A 88 -12.54 11.03 1.81
CA PHE A 88 -13.29 10.03 2.57
C PHE A 88 -14.76 10.05 2.14
N ASP A 89 -15.45 11.18 2.34
CA ASP A 89 -16.90 11.31 2.12
C ASP A 89 -17.29 11.00 0.68
N TYR A 90 -16.55 11.56 -0.27
CA TYR A 90 -16.81 11.37 -1.69
C TYR A 90 -16.60 9.92 -2.13
N ASN A 91 -15.57 9.25 -1.59
CA ASN A 91 -15.30 7.86 -1.95
C ASN A 91 -16.34 6.92 -1.34
N ALA A 92 -16.82 7.18 -0.12
CA ALA A 92 -17.89 6.39 0.49
C ALA A 92 -19.17 6.46 -0.36
N ILE A 93 -19.61 7.67 -0.72
CA ILE A 93 -20.77 7.86 -1.61
C ILE A 93 -20.53 7.26 -3.01
N GLN A 94 -19.34 7.46 -3.58
CA GLN A 94 -19.00 6.91 -4.90
C GLN A 94 -19.02 5.38 -4.90
N ASN A 95 -18.55 4.74 -3.84
CA ASN A 95 -18.57 3.28 -3.72
C ASN A 95 -20.00 2.74 -3.63
N GLU A 96 -20.89 3.42 -2.90
CA GLU A 96 -22.30 3.01 -2.84
C GLU A 96 -23.01 3.16 -4.18
N PHE A 97 -22.79 4.26 -4.90
CA PHE A 97 -23.31 4.42 -6.26
C PHE A 97 -22.73 3.37 -7.23
N ALA A 98 -21.45 3.05 -7.11
CA ALA A 98 -20.83 2.01 -7.93
C ALA A 98 -21.40 0.62 -7.64
N ALA A 99 -21.81 0.33 -6.40
CA ALA A 99 -22.43 -0.94 -6.02
C ALA A 99 -23.83 -1.14 -6.63
N ILE A 100 -24.48 -0.07 -7.11
CA ILE A 100 -25.76 -0.10 -7.83
C ILE A 100 -25.59 0.29 -9.31
N ASP A 101 -24.37 0.16 -9.85
CA ASP A 101 -24.02 0.43 -11.25
C ASP A 101 -24.30 1.87 -11.73
N ILE A 102 -24.33 2.83 -10.81
CA ILE A 102 -24.51 4.26 -11.11
C ILE A 102 -23.16 4.98 -11.02
N LYS A 103 -22.81 5.73 -12.07
CA LYS A 103 -21.59 6.53 -12.09
C LYS A 103 -21.82 7.89 -11.41
N PHE A 104 -21.28 8.06 -10.20
CA PHE A 104 -21.31 9.34 -9.48
C PHE A 104 -20.08 10.21 -9.78
N VAL A 105 -20.30 11.40 -10.37
CA VAL A 105 -19.25 12.38 -10.69
C VAL A 105 -19.71 13.80 -10.33
N ARG A 106 -18.93 14.49 -9.49
CA ARG A 106 -19.12 15.90 -9.11
C ARG A 106 -17.78 16.63 -9.00
N LYS A 107 -17.78 17.94 -9.22
CA LYS A 107 -16.65 18.80 -8.82
C LYS A 107 -16.52 18.75 -7.31
N LYS A 108 -15.30 18.78 -6.79
CA LYS A 108 -15.04 18.58 -5.36
C LYS A 108 -14.13 19.64 -4.74
N LEU A 109 -14.44 20.05 -3.51
CA LEU A 109 -13.62 20.91 -2.67
C LEU A 109 -13.46 20.30 -1.28
N CYS A 110 -12.24 20.44 -0.73
CA CYS A 110 -11.89 19.92 0.59
C CYS A 110 -11.62 21.09 1.53
N THR A 111 -12.42 21.25 2.58
CA THR A 111 -12.22 22.38 3.49
C THR A 111 -10.91 22.26 4.27
N VAL A 112 -10.39 21.06 4.58
CA VAL A 112 -9.03 20.90 5.14
C VAL A 112 -7.97 21.54 4.23
N ARG A 113 -8.04 21.32 2.92
CA ARG A 113 -7.07 21.86 1.95
C ARG A 113 -7.23 23.37 1.78
N LEU A 114 -8.46 23.86 1.77
CA LEU A 114 -8.76 25.29 1.72
C LEU A 114 -8.28 25.99 2.99
N SER A 115 -8.60 25.47 4.18
CA SER A 115 -8.16 26.01 5.47
C SER A 115 -6.64 26.07 5.58
N ARG A 116 -5.90 25.06 5.10
CA ARG A 116 -4.42 25.14 5.09
C ARG A 116 -3.88 26.30 4.26
N LYS A 117 -4.58 26.67 3.19
CA LYS A 117 -4.14 27.71 2.27
C LYS A 117 -4.59 29.10 2.70
N LEU A 118 -5.83 29.21 3.17
CA LEU A 118 -6.49 30.47 3.53
C LEU A 118 -6.31 30.84 5.01
N LEU A 119 -6.10 29.86 5.88
CA LEU A 119 -5.86 30.03 7.32
C LEU A 119 -4.57 29.29 7.73
N PRO A 120 -3.38 29.72 7.25
CA PRO A 120 -2.12 29.07 7.59
C PRO A 120 -1.78 29.23 9.09
N GLY A 121 -0.94 28.33 9.62
CA GLY A 121 -0.40 28.45 10.99
C GLY A 121 -1.15 27.69 12.08
N HIS A 122 -2.13 26.85 11.74
CA HIS A 122 -2.76 25.94 12.70
C HIS A 122 -1.95 24.64 12.84
N LYS A 123 -1.77 24.16 14.07
CA LYS A 123 -1.06 22.89 14.36
C LYS A 123 -1.74 21.68 13.73
N THR A 124 -3.04 21.75 13.55
CA THR A 124 -3.90 20.70 13.00
C THR A 124 -5.13 21.33 12.37
N TYR A 125 -5.66 20.65 11.37
CA TYR A 125 -6.79 21.08 10.57
C TYR A 125 -7.97 20.10 10.65
N SER A 126 -8.01 19.23 11.66
CA SER A 126 -9.18 18.39 11.96
C SER A 126 -10.37 19.27 12.36
N LEU A 127 -11.59 18.92 11.93
CA LEU A 127 -12.80 19.73 12.08
C LEU A 127 -12.96 20.25 13.51
N GLY A 128 -13.01 19.34 14.48
CA GLY A 128 -13.19 19.70 15.90
C GLY A 128 -12.17 20.71 16.43
N LYS A 129 -10.88 20.54 16.12
CA LYS A 129 -9.84 21.46 16.60
C LYS A 129 -9.83 22.79 15.85
N LEU A 130 -10.24 22.79 14.58
CA LEU A 130 -10.32 24.01 13.80
C LEU A 130 -11.53 24.84 14.22
N CYS A 131 -12.69 24.19 14.38
CA CYS A 131 -13.91 24.79 14.89
C CYS A 131 -13.71 25.38 16.29
N ALA A 132 -13.07 24.65 17.21
CA ALA A 132 -12.76 25.16 18.55
C ALA A 132 -11.85 26.41 18.54
N LYS A 133 -10.98 26.56 17.53
CA LYS A 133 -10.09 27.73 17.41
C LYS A 133 -10.73 28.91 16.67
N LEU A 134 -11.80 28.66 15.92
CA LEU A 134 -12.56 29.67 15.18
C LEU A 134 -13.90 29.99 15.85
N ASP A 135 -14.12 29.50 17.08
CA ASP A 135 -15.35 29.65 17.85
C ASP A 135 -16.61 29.17 17.08
N ILE A 136 -16.46 28.10 16.29
CA ILE A 136 -17.56 27.45 15.57
C ILE A 136 -18.18 26.38 16.47
N PRO A 137 -19.49 26.47 16.80
CA PRO A 137 -20.17 25.45 17.57
C PRO A 137 -20.28 24.15 16.76
N ILE A 138 -20.11 23.00 17.43
CA ILE A 138 -20.40 21.69 16.87
C ILE A 138 -21.45 21.05 17.78
N VAL A 139 -22.65 20.86 17.26
CA VAL A 139 -23.76 20.18 17.93
C VAL A 139 -23.84 18.76 17.39
N GLY A 140 -23.75 17.74 18.24
CA GLY A 140 -23.76 16.35 17.79
C GLY A 140 -22.51 15.97 16.99
N ARG A 141 -21.32 16.19 17.57
CA ARG A 141 -20.05 15.78 16.94
C ARG A 141 -20.04 14.28 16.65
N HIS A 142 -19.49 13.86 15.50
CA HIS A 142 -19.55 12.48 15.01
C HIS A 142 -20.96 12.02 14.60
N ARG A 143 -21.80 12.99 14.23
CA ARG A 143 -23.03 12.78 13.47
C ARG A 143 -22.90 13.57 12.20
N ALA A 144 -23.36 13.00 11.09
CA ALA A 144 -23.20 13.59 9.77
C ALA A 144 -23.79 15.00 9.72
N ARG A 145 -24.99 15.21 10.31
CA ARG A 145 -25.62 16.54 10.33
C ARG A 145 -24.79 17.57 11.08
N GLY A 146 -24.32 17.22 12.28
CA GLY A 146 -23.58 18.14 13.14
C GLY A 146 -22.24 18.57 12.54
N ASP A 147 -21.52 17.61 11.94
CA ASP A 147 -20.24 17.87 11.31
C ASP A 147 -20.40 18.59 9.96
N ALA A 148 -21.47 18.32 9.21
CA ALA A 148 -21.82 19.07 8.00
C ALA A 148 -22.20 20.54 8.31
N GLU A 149 -23.03 20.81 9.33
CA GLU A 149 -23.38 22.17 9.77
C GLU A 149 -22.14 22.97 10.19
N ALA A 150 -21.25 22.35 10.99
CA ALA A 150 -19.98 22.96 11.35
C ALA A 150 -19.10 23.24 10.11
N THR A 151 -19.13 22.34 9.13
CA THR A 151 -18.40 22.50 7.86
C THR A 151 -18.97 23.64 7.01
N VAL A 152 -20.29 23.86 7.01
CA VAL A 152 -20.93 25.02 6.37
C VAL A 152 -20.39 26.31 6.95
N ILE A 153 -20.40 26.45 8.28
CA ILE A 153 -19.92 27.66 8.97
C ILE A 153 -18.45 27.89 8.67
N LEU A 154 -17.63 26.83 8.76
CA LEU A 154 -16.21 26.89 8.41
C LEU A 154 -16.02 27.35 6.96
N PHE A 155 -16.78 26.79 6.01
CA PHE A 155 -16.67 27.16 4.61
C PHE A 155 -17.05 28.63 4.37
N LYS A 156 -18.11 29.13 5.00
CA LYS A 156 -18.48 30.55 4.97
C LYS A 156 -17.37 31.46 5.52
N ILE A 157 -16.67 31.05 6.58
CA ILE A 157 -15.49 31.78 7.10
C ILE A 157 -14.34 31.79 6.08
N LEU A 158 -14.11 30.66 5.40
CA LEU A 158 -13.09 30.56 4.34
C LEU A 158 -13.42 31.45 3.14
N LEU A 159 -14.68 31.53 2.74
CA LEU A 159 -15.14 32.40 1.65
C LEU A 159 -14.88 33.89 1.92
N LYS A 160 -14.84 34.30 3.19
CA LYS A 160 -14.56 35.69 3.59
C LYS A 160 -13.06 36.05 3.59
N GLN A 161 -12.16 35.10 3.34
CA GLN A 161 -10.71 35.38 3.37
C GLN A 161 -10.25 36.16 2.12
N PRO A 162 -9.28 37.09 2.25
CA PRO A 162 -8.70 37.77 1.11
C PRO A 162 -7.98 36.72 0.24
N THR A 163 -8.35 36.58 -1.03
CA THR A 163 -7.95 35.51 -2.00
C THR A 163 -8.81 34.23 -2.03
N ALA A 164 -9.92 34.14 -1.28
CA ALA A 164 -10.76 32.94 -1.28
C ALA A 164 -11.21 32.51 -2.69
N VAL A 165 -11.68 33.45 -3.51
CA VAL A 165 -12.14 33.19 -4.89
C VAL A 165 -11.03 32.61 -5.75
N GLU A 166 -9.87 33.26 -5.80
CA GLU A 166 -8.70 32.81 -6.59
C GLU A 166 -8.22 31.43 -6.16
N VAL A 167 -8.18 31.20 -4.84
CA VAL A 167 -7.77 29.91 -4.27
C VAL A 167 -8.78 28.83 -4.67
N ILE A 168 -10.08 29.03 -4.45
CA ILE A 168 -11.13 28.06 -4.80
C ILE A 168 -11.09 27.75 -6.30
N GLU A 169 -11.01 28.76 -7.16
CA GLU A 169 -10.86 28.56 -8.60
C GLU A 169 -9.63 27.73 -8.93
N SER A 170 -8.49 27.94 -8.28
CA SER A 170 -7.28 27.14 -8.50
C SER A 170 -7.46 25.66 -8.10
N PHE A 171 -8.30 25.37 -7.11
CA PHE A 171 -8.64 24.00 -6.70
C PHE A 171 -9.64 23.35 -7.67
N LEU A 172 -10.60 24.11 -8.20
CA LEU A 172 -11.57 23.64 -9.18
C LEU A 172 -10.96 23.45 -10.58
N LYS A 173 -10.06 24.35 -11.00
CA LYS A 173 -9.31 24.25 -12.27
C LYS A 173 -8.38 23.03 -12.30
N LYS A 174 -8.00 22.47 -11.15
CA LYS A 174 -7.21 21.22 -11.09
C LYS A 174 -8.01 19.97 -11.49
N ALA A 175 -9.34 20.01 -11.49
CA ALA A 175 -10.16 18.92 -12.06
C ALA A 175 -10.24 18.99 -13.60
N THR A 176 -9.83 20.12 -14.20
CA THR A 176 -9.68 20.34 -15.65
C THR A 176 -8.23 20.65 -16.01
N LYS A 177 -7.28 19.96 -15.38
CA LYS A 177 -6.27 19.34 -16.23
C LYS A 177 -6.98 18.05 -16.69
N GLU A 178 -7.54 17.98 -17.88
CA GLU A 178 -6.70 17.63 -19.03
C GLU A 178 -5.25 17.53 -18.57
N THR A 179 -4.92 16.43 -17.91
CA THR A 179 -3.53 16.02 -17.78
C THR A 179 -3.12 15.99 -19.23
N LYS A 180 -2.46 17.06 -19.68
CA LYS A 180 -2.07 17.18 -21.07
C LYS A 180 -1.19 15.97 -21.29
N VAL A 181 -1.77 14.95 -21.90
CA VAL A 181 -1.02 13.95 -22.63
C VAL A 181 -0.05 14.79 -23.45
N PRO A 182 1.27 14.55 -23.35
CA PRO A 182 2.24 15.30 -24.13
C PRO A 182 1.72 15.38 -25.56
N LYS A 183 1.80 16.53 -26.23
CA LYS A 183 1.31 16.67 -27.62
C LYS A 183 1.90 15.63 -28.59
N HIS A 184 2.98 14.97 -28.17
CA HIS A 184 3.74 13.95 -28.88
C HIS A 184 3.28 12.51 -28.58
N LEU A 185 2.59 12.27 -27.45
CA LEU A 185 2.02 10.95 -27.15
C LEU A 185 0.63 10.87 -27.79
N LYS A 186 0.40 9.86 -28.62
CA LYS A 186 -0.92 9.62 -29.22
C LYS A 186 -1.94 9.37 -28.10
N GLN A 187 -3.04 10.11 -28.13
CA GLN A 187 -4.13 9.98 -27.16
C GLN A 187 -4.65 8.52 -27.10
N GLU A 188 -4.68 7.85 -28.26
CA GLU A 188 -5.09 6.45 -28.40
C GLU A 188 -4.20 5.48 -27.60
N THR A 189 -2.87 5.63 -27.66
CA THR A 189 -1.92 4.83 -26.87
C THR A 189 -2.21 4.99 -25.37
N PHE A 190 -2.45 6.22 -24.93
CA PHE A 190 -2.70 6.51 -23.52
C PHE A 190 -4.02 5.90 -23.02
N ASP A 191 -5.07 5.95 -23.85
CA ASP A 191 -6.39 5.44 -23.47
C ASP A 191 -6.40 3.92 -23.29
N GLN A 192 -5.55 3.21 -24.03
CA GLN A 192 -5.35 1.75 -23.97
C GLN A 192 -4.55 1.28 -22.74
N LEU A 193 -3.93 2.18 -21.98
CA LEU A 193 -3.17 1.79 -20.78
C LEU A 193 -4.10 1.21 -19.70
N PRO A 194 -3.75 0.06 -19.11
CA PRO A 194 -4.58 -0.57 -18.10
C PRO A 194 -4.42 0.09 -16.73
N SER A 195 -5.45 -0.02 -15.89
CA SER A 195 -5.43 0.38 -14.48
C SER A 195 -5.07 -0.79 -13.55
N THR A 196 -4.18 -1.68 -14.01
CA THR A 196 -3.77 -2.90 -13.29
C THR A 196 -2.27 -2.90 -12.99
N THR A 197 -1.83 -3.89 -12.20
CA THR A 197 -0.43 -4.03 -11.79
C THR A 197 0.44 -4.56 -12.92
N GLY A 198 1.58 -3.92 -13.14
CA GLY A 198 2.56 -4.34 -14.14
C GLY A 198 3.72 -3.37 -14.28
N ILE A 199 4.45 -3.52 -15.38
CA ILE A 199 5.53 -2.64 -15.79
C ILE A 199 5.14 -1.87 -17.05
N TYR A 200 5.74 -0.70 -17.24
CA TYR A 200 5.55 0.14 -18.42
C TYR A 200 6.89 0.66 -18.92
N TYR A 201 6.94 0.86 -20.22
CA TYR A 201 8.11 1.29 -20.98
C TYR A 201 7.80 2.60 -21.67
N PHE A 202 8.69 3.57 -21.52
CA PHE A 202 8.66 4.79 -22.33
C PHE A 202 9.63 4.63 -23.48
N LYS A 203 9.15 4.90 -24.70
CA LYS A 203 9.91 4.82 -25.94
C LYS A 203 10.11 6.21 -26.54
N ASP A 204 11.26 6.40 -27.17
CA ASP A 204 11.54 7.60 -27.96
C ASP A 204 11.01 7.48 -29.41
N GLU A 205 11.35 8.46 -30.24
CA GLU A 205 10.96 8.51 -31.66
C GLU A 205 11.55 7.37 -32.52
N ASN A 206 12.57 6.66 -32.02
CA ASN A 206 13.24 5.55 -32.68
C ASN A 206 12.82 4.19 -32.09
N ASP A 207 11.72 4.14 -31.35
CA ASP A 207 11.25 2.97 -30.58
C ASP A 207 12.25 2.47 -29.51
N ALA A 208 13.24 3.27 -29.12
CA ALA A 208 14.20 2.90 -28.10
C ALA A 208 13.62 3.12 -26.69
N ILE A 209 13.79 2.14 -25.79
CA ILE A 209 13.30 2.20 -24.41
C ILE A 209 14.18 3.15 -23.59
N ILE A 210 13.62 4.31 -23.25
CA ILE A 210 14.32 5.38 -22.51
C ILE A 210 14.03 5.35 -21.00
N TYR A 211 12.94 4.70 -20.58
CA TYR A 211 12.58 4.52 -19.17
C TYR A 211 11.72 3.27 -18.95
N VAL A 212 11.97 2.58 -17.85
CA VAL A 212 11.16 1.46 -17.36
C VAL A 212 10.67 1.79 -15.97
N GLY A 213 9.40 1.53 -15.68
CA GLY A 213 8.86 1.66 -14.34
C GLY A 213 7.78 0.63 -14.03
N ARG A 214 7.51 0.42 -12.74
CA ARG A 214 6.42 -0.43 -12.26
C ARG A 214 5.33 0.31 -11.51
N ALA A 215 4.13 -0.25 -11.47
CA ALA A 215 2.99 0.31 -10.77
C ALA A 215 1.94 -0.74 -10.38
N LYS A 216 1.14 -0.45 -9.34
CA LYS A 216 -0.15 -1.14 -9.08
C LYS A 216 -1.26 -0.72 -10.05
N ASP A 217 -1.12 0.48 -10.60
CA ASP A 217 -2.04 1.10 -11.56
C ASP A 217 -1.16 1.84 -12.57
N ILE A 218 -0.92 1.18 -13.72
CA ILE A 218 -0.04 1.68 -14.78
C ILE A 218 -0.55 3.04 -15.28
N LYS A 219 -1.83 3.14 -15.65
CA LYS A 219 -2.42 4.37 -16.19
C LYS A 219 -2.25 5.56 -15.25
N LYS A 220 -2.55 5.39 -13.95
CA LYS A 220 -2.39 6.44 -12.94
C LYS A 220 -0.92 6.79 -12.70
N ARG A 221 -0.03 5.80 -12.72
CA ARG A 221 1.41 6.05 -12.54
C ARG A 221 1.98 6.83 -13.70
N VAL A 222 1.69 6.46 -14.93
CA VAL A 222 2.11 7.17 -16.15
C VAL A 222 1.64 8.64 -16.11
N LEU A 223 0.38 8.91 -15.73
CA LEU A 223 -0.11 10.28 -15.54
C LEU A 223 0.68 11.12 -14.52
N SER A 224 1.25 10.48 -13.51
CA SER A 224 2.00 11.16 -12.46
C SER A 224 3.34 11.72 -12.98
N HIS A 225 3.94 11.10 -14.00
CA HIS A 225 5.16 11.61 -14.65
C HIS A 225 4.92 12.97 -15.31
N PHE A 226 3.79 13.13 -16.03
CA PHE A 226 3.42 14.40 -16.68
C PHE A 226 2.94 15.49 -15.73
N SER A 227 2.57 15.12 -14.50
CA SER A 227 2.14 16.07 -13.47
C SER A 227 3.30 16.61 -12.63
N SER A 228 4.46 15.96 -12.69
CA SER A 228 5.65 16.32 -11.93
C SER A 228 6.38 17.52 -12.53
N LYS A 229 7.03 18.30 -11.67
CA LYS A 229 7.89 19.43 -12.07
C LYS A 229 9.38 19.11 -11.96
N ALA A 230 9.74 17.86 -11.67
CA ALA A 230 11.14 17.45 -11.57
C ALA A 230 11.80 17.50 -12.95
N GLU A 231 13.04 17.99 -13.03
CA GLU A 231 13.77 18.17 -14.28
C GLU A 231 13.91 16.87 -15.09
N LYS A 232 14.18 15.75 -14.41
CA LYS A 232 14.18 14.42 -15.00
C LYS A 232 12.85 14.10 -15.70
N GLU A 233 11.73 14.36 -15.04
CA GLU A 233 10.39 14.06 -15.54
C GLU A 233 10.01 14.95 -16.72
N ILE A 234 10.45 16.21 -16.70
CA ILE A 234 10.27 17.14 -17.81
C ILE A 234 11.05 16.66 -19.04
N ASN A 235 12.31 16.23 -18.87
CA ASN A 235 13.14 15.75 -19.98
C ASN A 235 12.63 14.42 -20.52
N LEU A 236 12.26 13.50 -19.63
CA LEU A 236 11.64 12.22 -20.01
C LEU A 236 10.36 12.43 -20.84
N SER A 237 9.49 13.36 -20.40
CA SER A 237 8.24 13.67 -21.09
C SER A 237 8.43 14.35 -22.46
N LYS A 238 9.61 14.93 -22.72
CA LYS A 238 9.95 15.55 -24.01
C LYS A 238 10.43 14.54 -25.03
N GLU A 239 11.19 13.54 -24.59
CA GLU A 239 11.71 12.46 -25.46
C GLU A 239 10.68 11.34 -25.68
N LEU A 240 9.67 11.24 -24.79
CA LEU A 240 8.58 10.27 -24.90
C LEU A 240 7.74 10.46 -26.17
N THR A 241 7.68 9.41 -26.98
CA THR A 241 6.79 9.32 -28.16
C THR A 241 5.72 8.25 -27.98
N ASP A 242 6.05 7.13 -27.32
CA ASP A 242 5.14 6.00 -27.14
C ASP A 242 5.29 5.32 -25.77
N VAL A 243 4.22 4.66 -25.31
CA VAL A 243 4.20 3.95 -24.02
C VAL A 243 3.75 2.51 -24.26
N ASP A 244 4.60 1.57 -23.85
CA ASP A 244 4.30 0.13 -23.87
C ASP A 244 4.12 -0.39 -22.44
N TYR A 245 3.53 -1.57 -22.28
CA TYR A 245 3.31 -2.16 -20.96
C TYR A 245 3.25 -3.68 -20.98
N GLU A 246 3.59 -4.27 -19.84
CA GLU A 246 3.39 -5.69 -19.57
C GLU A 246 2.71 -5.88 -18.21
N LEU A 247 1.70 -6.73 -18.18
CA LEU A 247 0.97 -7.07 -16.97
C LEU A 247 1.78 -8.08 -16.14
N SER A 248 1.77 -7.91 -14.83
CA SER A 248 2.48 -8.83 -13.92
C SER A 248 1.56 -9.63 -13.00
N GLY A 249 0.31 -9.17 -12.80
CA GLY A 249 -0.64 -9.77 -11.86
C GLY A 249 -0.38 -9.44 -10.39
N SER A 250 0.89 -9.42 -9.97
CA SER A 250 1.31 -9.07 -8.61
C SER A 250 2.46 -8.06 -8.58
N GLU A 251 2.61 -7.34 -7.47
CA GLU A 251 3.69 -6.36 -7.27
C GLU A 251 5.07 -7.01 -7.21
N THR A 252 5.14 -8.24 -6.69
CA THR A 252 6.36 -9.02 -6.61
C THR A 252 6.87 -9.35 -8.01
N ILE A 253 5.99 -9.87 -8.87
CA ILE A 253 6.33 -10.18 -10.26
C ILE A 253 6.69 -8.89 -11.01
N ALA A 254 5.95 -7.78 -10.80
CA ALA A 254 6.27 -6.49 -11.41
C ALA A 254 7.69 -6.02 -11.06
N LEU A 255 8.16 -6.29 -9.84
CA LEU A 255 9.52 -5.97 -9.42
C LEU A 255 10.54 -6.81 -10.19
N LEU A 256 10.32 -8.11 -10.32
CA LEU A 256 11.23 -9.01 -11.03
C LEU A 256 11.28 -8.68 -12.53
N MET A 257 10.13 -8.36 -13.13
CA MET A 257 10.04 -7.91 -14.52
C MET A 257 10.76 -6.56 -14.72
N GLU A 258 10.61 -5.61 -13.81
CA GLU A 258 11.32 -4.32 -13.85
C GLU A 258 12.84 -4.53 -13.79
N ASP A 259 13.35 -5.37 -12.88
CA ASP A 259 14.78 -5.67 -12.79
C ASP A 259 15.34 -6.30 -14.07
N ALA A 260 14.59 -7.24 -14.66
CA ALA A 260 14.94 -7.86 -15.94
C ALA A 260 15.01 -6.83 -17.08
N ALA A 261 13.96 -6.04 -17.25
CA ALA A 261 13.85 -5.00 -18.27
C ALA A 261 14.94 -3.91 -18.14
N LEU A 262 15.31 -3.55 -16.91
CA LEU A 262 16.39 -2.58 -16.67
C LEU A 262 17.76 -3.10 -17.11
N LYS A 263 18.03 -4.40 -16.93
CA LYS A 263 19.29 -5.03 -17.37
C LYS A 263 19.34 -5.23 -18.88
N GLU A 264 18.21 -5.56 -19.49
CA GLU A 264 18.11 -5.80 -20.93
C GLU A 264 18.25 -4.49 -21.71
N HIS A 265 17.50 -3.45 -21.33
CA HIS A 265 17.39 -2.23 -22.13
C HIS A 265 18.29 -1.09 -21.68
N LEU A 266 18.84 -1.14 -20.46
CA LEU A 266 19.71 -0.11 -19.87
C LEU A 266 19.20 1.34 -20.11
N PRO A 267 17.93 1.64 -19.77
CA PRO A 267 17.29 2.89 -20.13
C PRO A 267 17.98 4.12 -19.52
N LYS A 268 18.21 5.14 -20.36
CA LYS A 268 18.90 6.39 -20.05
C LYS A 268 18.41 7.09 -18.77
N TYR A 269 17.09 7.06 -18.51
CA TYR A 269 16.51 7.80 -17.39
C TYR A 269 16.38 6.99 -16.09
N ASN A 270 16.62 5.68 -16.10
CA ASN A 270 16.64 4.91 -14.86
C ASN A 270 17.99 5.10 -14.16
N GLN A 271 17.94 5.65 -12.95
CA GLN A 271 19.14 5.82 -12.15
C GLN A 271 19.42 4.52 -11.41
N ALA A 272 20.56 3.89 -11.69
CA ALA A 272 21.07 2.82 -10.86
C ALA A 272 21.34 3.35 -9.43
N PRO A 273 21.04 2.59 -8.38
CA PRO A 273 21.37 2.98 -7.02
C PRO A 273 22.89 3.22 -6.89
N LYS A 274 23.28 4.42 -6.44
CA LYS A 274 24.68 4.88 -6.40
C LYS A 274 25.62 4.06 -5.49
N ARG A 275 25.09 3.13 -4.69
CA ARG A 275 25.89 2.29 -3.77
C ARG A 275 25.31 0.88 -3.73
N ALA A 276 26.15 -0.12 -4.00
CA ALA A 276 25.81 -1.51 -3.73
C ALA A 276 25.51 -1.65 -2.22
N PRO A 277 24.38 -2.27 -1.84
CA PRO A 277 24.05 -2.48 -0.44
C PRO A 277 25.10 -3.39 0.22
N LYS A 278 25.39 -3.14 1.50
CA LYS A 278 26.31 -3.98 2.26
C LYS A 278 25.64 -5.33 2.52
N ALA A 279 26.31 -6.41 2.13
CA ALA A 279 25.90 -7.76 2.46
C ALA A 279 26.33 -8.14 3.88
N TYR A 280 25.40 -8.75 4.61
CA TYR A 280 25.56 -9.36 5.91
C TYR A 280 25.34 -10.86 5.78
N ALA A 281 25.90 -11.65 6.69
CA ALA A 281 25.66 -13.07 6.74
C ALA A 281 25.40 -13.52 8.17
N ILE A 282 24.43 -14.43 8.32
CA ILE A 282 24.20 -15.19 9.54
C ILE A 282 25.23 -16.31 9.58
N PHE A 283 25.88 -16.49 10.72
CA PHE A 283 26.88 -17.53 10.94
C PHE A 283 26.72 -18.10 12.35
N SER A 284 27.26 -19.30 12.55
CA SER A 284 27.32 -19.94 13.86
C SER A 284 28.75 -20.06 14.34
N TYR A 285 28.96 -19.90 15.64
CA TYR A 285 30.25 -20.19 16.29
C TYR A 285 30.03 -20.76 17.68
N GLN A 286 31.05 -21.38 18.26
CA GLN A 286 31.00 -21.93 19.62
C GLN A 286 31.83 -21.06 20.55
N ASP A 287 31.30 -20.73 21.72
CA ASP A 287 32.05 -20.00 22.75
C ASP A 287 32.96 -20.93 23.58
N ARG A 288 33.74 -20.33 24.49
CA ARG A 288 34.66 -21.06 25.39
C ARG A 288 33.96 -22.00 26.36
N ASN A 289 32.69 -21.73 26.68
CA ASN A 289 31.91 -22.61 27.55
C ASN A 289 31.37 -23.81 26.77
N GLY A 290 31.35 -23.73 25.44
CA GLY A 290 30.87 -24.77 24.54
C GLY A 290 29.44 -24.51 24.03
N ILE A 291 28.87 -23.33 24.27
CA ILE A 291 27.52 -22.95 23.82
C ILE A 291 27.62 -22.50 22.35
N LEU A 292 26.68 -22.95 21.51
CA LEU A 292 26.58 -22.50 20.13
C LEU A 292 25.82 -21.17 20.04
N HIS A 293 26.38 -20.22 19.29
CA HIS A 293 25.79 -18.92 19.04
C HIS A 293 25.33 -18.83 17.58
N LEU A 294 24.27 -18.06 17.34
CA LEU A 294 23.87 -17.59 16.01
C LEU A 294 24.00 -16.07 15.98
N ALA A 295 24.81 -15.54 15.08
CA ALA A 295 25.06 -14.11 14.98
C ALA A 295 25.05 -13.68 13.52
N TYR A 296 25.02 -12.37 13.28
CA TYR A 296 25.25 -11.81 11.95
C TYR A 296 26.45 -10.87 11.95
N ASN A 297 27.15 -10.78 10.84
CA ASN A 297 28.20 -9.80 10.61
C ASN A 297 28.31 -9.52 9.11
N THR A 298 29.16 -8.59 8.69
CA THR A 298 29.41 -8.34 7.26
C THR A 298 29.94 -9.60 6.58
N LEU A 299 29.56 -9.81 5.32
CA LEU A 299 29.94 -11.00 4.54
C LEU A 299 31.47 -11.20 4.49
N LYS A 300 32.24 -10.11 4.42
CA LYS A 300 33.71 -10.15 4.41
C LYS A 300 34.32 -10.73 5.69
N SER A 301 33.61 -10.60 6.82
CA SER A 301 34.05 -11.05 8.14
C SER A 301 33.51 -12.42 8.53
N THR A 302 32.85 -13.13 7.61
CA THR A 302 32.10 -14.37 7.88
C THR A 302 32.40 -15.45 6.84
N PRO A 303 33.46 -16.26 7.04
CA PRO A 303 33.88 -17.26 6.05
C PRO A 303 32.89 -18.43 5.89
N ASN A 304 32.06 -18.72 6.91
CA ASN A 304 31.06 -19.80 6.89
C ASN A 304 29.64 -19.23 7.03
N ALA A 305 29.21 -18.48 6.02
CA ALA A 305 27.86 -17.93 5.96
C ALA A 305 26.81 -19.05 5.84
N ILE A 306 25.82 -19.04 6.73
CA ILE A 306 24.66 -19.92 6.68
C ILE A 306 23.58 -19.30 5.78
N GLN A 307 23.35 -18.00 5.91
CA GLN A 307 22.38 -17.24 5.11
C GLN A 307 22.91 -15.83 4.86
N ILE A 308 22.77 -15.32 3.63
CA ILE A 308 23.17 -13.95 3.25
C ILE A 308 21.94 -13.03 3.24
N LEU A 309 22.07 -11.85 3.84
CA LEU A 309 21.04 -10.82 3.96
C LEU A 309 21.63 -9.44 3.68
N TYR A 310 20.81 -8.42 3.42
CA TYR A 310 21.31 -7.11 2.96
C TYR A 310 20.88 -5.93 3.83
N SER A 311 20.37 -6.22 5.03
CA SER A 311 20.15 -5.23 6.08
C SER A 311 20.25 -5.85 7.47
N ILE A 312 20.59 -5.02 8.46
CA ILE A 312 20.63 -5.42 9.87
C ILE A 312 19.22 -5.76 10.38
N GLN A 313 18.21 -5.02 9.92
CA GLN A 313 16.81 -5.25 10.27
C GLN A 313 16.34 -6.63 9.81
N GLU A 314 16.69 -7.03 8.57
CA GLU A 314 16.41 -8.38 8.07
C GLU A 314 17.15 -9.44 8.90
N CYS A 315 18.42 -9.21 9.26
CA CYS A 315 19.17 -10.15 10.12
C CYS A 315 18.50 -10.34 11.49
N ASN A 316 18.08 -9.26 12.13
CA ASN A 316 17.38 -9.31 13.42
C ASN A 316 16.05 -10.04 13.29
N HIS A 317 15.24 -9.69 12.28
CA HIS A 317 13.95 -10.35 12.06
C HIS A 317 14.12 -11.86 11.82
N TYR A 318 15.12 -12.25 11.03
CA TYR A 318 15.42 -13.65 10.76
C TYR A 318 15.78 -14.42 12.04
N LEU A 319 16.64 -13.83 12.88
CA LEU A 319 17.03 -14.39 14.16
C LEU A 319 15.85 -14.45 15.14
N GLU A 320 14.94 -13.46 15.11
CA GLU A 320 13.71 -13.47 15.92
C GLU A 320 12.77 -14.62 15.54
N VAL A 321 12.59 -14.89 14.25
CA VAL A 321 11.78 -16.02 13.75
C VAL A 321 12.38 -17.35 14.22
N LEU A 322 13.69 -17.55 14.04
CA LEU A 322 14.38 -18.75 14.51
C LEU A 322 14.32 -18.90 16.03
N CYS A 323 14.44 -17.79 16.75
CA CYS A 323 14.35 -17.77 18.20
C CYS A 323 12.98 -18.24 18.69
N LYS A 324 11.89 -17.80 18.05
CA LYS A 324 10.53 -18.25 18.35
C LYS A 324 10.34 -19.72 17.98
N GLN A 325 10.69 -20.11 16.76
CA GLN A 325 10.42 -21.44 16.23
C GLN A 325 11.19 -22.55 16.96
N PHE A 326 12.49 -22.32 17.21
CA PHE A 326 13.37 -23.32 17.83
C PHE A 326 13.59 -23.10 19.32
N ASN A 327 12.84 -22.18 19.95
CA ASN A 327 12.95 -21.89 21.38
C ASN A 327 14.40 -21.60 21.79
N LEU A 328 15.06 -20.75 20.99
CA LEU A 328 16.45 -20.34 21.23
C LEU A 328 16.47 -19.20 22.25
N CYS A 329 17.67 -18.88 22.74
CA CYS A 329 17.87 -17.82 23.70
C CYS A 329 18.25 -16.52 22.96
N PRO A 330 17.47 -15.42 23.12
CA PRO A 330 17.78 -14.13 22.49
C PRO A 330 19.20 -13.61 22.75
N LYS A 331 19.79 -13.96 23.90
CA LYS A 331 21.16 -13.63 24.27
C LYS A 331 22.19 -14.32 23.38
N TYR A 332 22.03 -15.63 23.18
CA TYR A 332 22.95 -16.45 22.39
C TYR A 332 22.67 -16.37 20.87
N THR A 333 21.57 -15.72 20.48
CA THR A 333 21.29 -15.31 19.10
C THR A 333 21.64 -13.83 18.82
N HIS A 334 22.33 -13.14 19.74
CA HIS A 334 22.74 -11.73 19.60
C HIS A 334 21.59 -10.73 19.34
N LEU A 335 20.35 -11.10 19.69
CA LEU A 335 19.21 -10.18 19.67
C LEU A 335 19.18 -9.29 20.92
N GLN A 336 19.82 -9.74 21.98
CA GLN A 336 19.98 -9.01 23.23
C GLN A 336 21.40 -9.14 23.76
N GLU A 337 22.16 -8.05 23.71
CA GLU A 337 23.53 -7.98 24.21
C GLU A 337 23.60 -7.34 25.61
N GLY A 338 24.67 -7.62 26.35
CA GLY A 338 24.96 -6.93 27.62
C GLY A 338 24.13 -7.33 28.84
N THR A 339 23.29 -8.38 28.74
CA THR A 339 22.48 -8.88 29.87
C THR A 339 22.93 -10.25 30.36
N ALA A 340 22.80 -10.49 31.68
CA ALA A 340 23.07 -11.80 32.26
C ALA A 340 22.03 -12.83 31.78
N ASN A 341 20.75 -12.45 31.79
CA ASN A 341 19.61 -13.28 31.43
C ASN A 341 18.77 -12.62 30.32
N CYS A 342 18.08 -13.41 29.51
CA CYS A 342 17.24 -12.90 28.40
C CYS A 342 15.85 -12.40 28.83
N SER A 343 15.65 -12.09 30.11
CA SER A 343 14.34 -11.85 30.74
C SER A 343 13.64 -10.56 30.30
N LEU A 344 14.37 -9.61 29.72
CA LEU A 344 13.86 -8.31 29.27
C LEU A 344 13.52 -8.28 27.77
N TYR A 345 13.67 -9.40 27.07
CA TYR A 345 13.39 -9.46 25.64
C TYR A 345 11.93 -9.86 25.38
N PRO A 346 11.25 -9.28 24.38
CA PRO A 346 9.84 -9.59 24.09
C PRO A 346 9.57 -11.07 23.80
N ILE A 347 10.57 -11.79 23.29
CA ILE A 347 10.48 -13.22 22.98
C ILE A 347 10.86 -14.03 24.23
N GLN A 348 9.87 -14.66 24.85
CA GLN A 348 10.04 -15.53 26.02
C GLN A 348 10.12 -17.03 25.68
N SER A 349 10.52 -17.39 24.45
CA SER A 349 10.61 -18.79 23.99
C SER A 349 11.85 -19.52 24.54
N CYS A 350 12.75 -18.84 25.25
CA CYS A 350 13.97 -19.43 25.80
C CYS A 350 13.67 -20.43 26.93
N LYS A 351 14.23 -21.65 26.84
CA LYS A 351 14.13 -22.68 27.90
C LYS A 351 15.10 -22.48 29.09
N GLY A 352 15.75 -21.33 29.18
CA GLY A 352 16.54 -20.96 30.35
C GLY A 352 18.01 -21.40 30.34
N ILE A 353 18.62 -21.61 29.17
CA ILE A 353 20.07 -21.85 29.05
C ILE A 353 20.89 -20.69 29.64
N CYS A 354 20.43 -19.45 29.52
CA CYS A 354 21.09 -18.28 30.11
C CYS A 354 21.02 -18.27 31.66
N ASP A 355 20.02 -18.93 32.23
CA ASP A 355 19.75 -19.02 33.67
C ASP A 355 20.13 -20.40 34.24
N LYS A 356 20.92 -21.19 33.47
CA LYS A 356 21.36 -22.56 33.81
C LYS A 356 20.25 -23.57 34.11
N LYS A 357 19.00 -23.29 33.71
CA LYS A 357 17.85 -24.19 33.87
C LYS A 357 17.82 -25.31 32.82
N GLU A 358 18.58 -25.13 31.74
CA GLU A 358 18.70 -26.08 30.64
C GLU A 358 20.15 -26.51 30.44
N SER A 359 20.35 -27.77 30.03
CA SER A 359 21.67 -28.27 29.68
C SER A 359 22.14 -27.73 28.32
N MET A 360 23.44 -27.48 28.23
CA MET A 360 24.08 -27.02 27.01
C MET A 360 23.87 -27.96 25.83
N ALA A 361 23.86 -29.28 26.07
CA ALA A 361 23.67 -30.28 25.03
C ALA A 361 22.28 -30.14 24.35
N LEU A 362 21.23 -29.93 25.14
CA LEU A 362 19.87 -29.76 24.63
C LEU A 362 19.69 -28.44 23.88
N TYR A 363 20.31 -27.36 24.37
CA TYR A 363 20.31 -26.07 23.67
C TYR A 363 21.05 -26.16 22.33
N ASN A 364 22.28 -26.69 22.34
CA ASN A 364 23.09 -26.85 21.14
C ASN A 364 22.42 -27.76 20.09
N LEU A 365 21.66 -28.77 20.52
CA LEU A 365 20.87 -29.59 19.62
C LEU A 365 19.83 -28.77 18.85
N ARG A 366 19.11 -27.87 19.53
CA ARG A 366 18.13 -26.98 18.87
C ARG A 366 18.78 -25.96 17.95
N VAL A 367 19.95 -25.44 18.33
CA VAL A 367 20.72 -24.57 17.43
C VAL A 367 21.13 -25.34 16.17
N LYS A 368 21.58 -26.59 16.29
CA LYS A 368 21.87 -27.44 15.12
C LYS A 368 20.62 -27.71 14.28
N GLN A 369 19.49 -28.02 14.90
CA GLN A 369 18.20 -28.18 14.20
C GLN A 369 17.80 -26.90 13.44
N ALA A 370 18.00 -25.72 14.03
CA ALA A 370 17.77 -24.45 13.35
C ALA A 370 18.72 -24.28 12.15
N ILE A 371 20.01 -24.58 12.31
CA ILE A 371 20.98 -24.51 11.20
C ILE A 371 20.62 -25.51 10.09
N ASP A 372 20.24 -26.73 10.43
CA ASP A 372 19.86 -27.76 9.47
C ASP A 372 18.54 -27.40 8.77
N TYR A 373 17.59 -26.78 9.49
CA TYR A 373 16.38 -26.21 8.90
C TYR A 373 16.70 -25.13 7.87
N LEU A 374 17.65 -24.23 8.17
CA LEU A 374 18.11 -23.22 7.20
C LEU A 374 18.76 -23.83 5.97
N LYS A 375 19.58 -24.87 6.16
CA LYS A 375 20.21 -25.62 5.05
C LYS A 375 19.23 -26.49 4.25
N ASN A 376 18.05 -26.79 4.80
CA ASN A 376 17.03 -27.60 4.13
C ASN A 376 15.96 -26.74 3.45
N ILE A 377 15.61 -25.56 3.99
CA ILE A 377 14.78 -24.56 3.27
C ILE A 377 15.45 -24.11 1.97
N SER A 378 16.79 -24.15 1.90
CA SER A 378 17.55 -23.80 0.71
C SER A 378 17.40 -24.79 -0.47
N LYS A 379 16.53 -25.80 -0.37
CA LYS A 379 16.19 -26.70 -1.47
C LYS A 379 14.94 -26.21 -2.19
N ASN A 380 15.06 -26.18 -3.52
CA ASN A 380 14.06 -25.83 -4.55
C ASN A 380 12.71 -25.35 -4.01
N VAL A 381 12.48 -24.05 -4.08
CA VAL A 381 11.27 -23.39 -3.60
C VAL A 381 10.51 -22.79 -4.77
N ILE A 382 9.21 -23.06 -4.84
CA ILE A 382 8.29 -22.42 -5.77
C ILE A 382 7.38 -21.49 -4.97
N VAL A 383 7.43 -20.20 -5.31
CA VAL A 383 6.56 -19.18 -4.72
C VAL A 383 5.46 -18.84 -5.72
N LYS A 384 4.21 -19.17 -5.37
CA LYS A 384 3.05 -18.82 -6.19
C LYS A 384 2.62 -17.37 -5.95
N GLN A 385 2.13 -16.73 -7.01
CA GLN A 385 1.68 -15.35 -7.05
C GLN A 385 0.43 -15.22 -7.94
N LYS A 386 -0.28 -14.10 -7.81
CA LYS A 386 -1.42 -13.79 -8.68
C LYS A 386 -0.93 -13.60 -10.13
N GLY A 387 -1.54 -14.32 -11.08
CA GLY A 387 -1.26 -14.18 -12.51
C GLY A 387 -1.85 -12.92 -13.13
N ARG A 388 -1.58 -12.70 -14.41
CA ARG A 388 -1.98 -11.49 -15.16
C ARG A 388 -3.49 -11.45 -15.38
N TYR A 389 -4.08 -12.62 -15.55
CA TYR A 389 -5.51 -12.85 -15.80
C TYR A 389 -6.11 -13.76 -14.72
N GLU A 390 -7.44 -13.82 -14.65
CA GLU A 390 -8.15 -14.61 -13.61
C GLU A 390 -7.87 -16.11 -13.68
N ASN A 391 -7.63 -16.64 -14.89
CA ASN A 391 -7.34 -18.07 -15.13
C ASN A 391 -5.85 -18.39 -15.10
N GLU A 392 -4.99 -17.46 -14.69
CA GLU A 392 -3.54 -17.63 -14.70
C GLU A 392 -2.97 -17.52 -13.27
N GLU A 393 -1.93 -18.30 -12.98
CA GLU A 393 -1.06 -18.16 -11.81
C GLU A 393 0.34 -17.75 -12.25
N ALA A 394 0.97 -16.88 -11.47
CA ALA A 394 2.38 -16.58 -11.64
C ALA A 394 3.19 -17.41 -10.64
N PHE A 395 4.41 -17.79 -10.99
CA PHE A 395 5.31 -18.50 -10.09
C PHE A 395 6.72 -17.92 -10.15
N ILE A 396 7.46 -18.10 -9.06
CA ILE A 396 8.87 -17.74 -8.95
C ILE A 396 9.63 -19.00 -8.57
N LEU A 397 10.66 -19.33 -9.35
CA LEU A 397 11.51 -20.50 -9.13
C LEU A 397 12.81 -20.10 -8.44
N ILE A 398 13.09 -20.75 -7.32
CA ILE A 398 14.32 -20.57 -6.54
C ILE A 398 14.96 -21.94 -6.37
N GLU A 399 16.18 -22.13 -6.85
CA GLU A 399 16.91 -23.40 -6.71
C GLU A 399 18.25 -23.16 -6.02
N ASN A 400 18.57 -23.99 -5.03
CA ASN A 400 19.79 -23.86 -4.22
C ASN A 400 19.98 -22.44 -3.66
N SER A 401 18.89 -21.83 -3.16
CA SER A 401 18.82 -20.42 -2.71
C SER A 401 19.11 -19.35 -3.77
N SER A 402 19.22 -19.73 -5.05
CA SER A 402 19.43 -18.79 -6.14
C SER A 402 18.16 -18.64 -6.96
N TYR A 403 17.79 -17.40 -7.21
CA TYR A 403 16.69 -17.07 -8.09
C TYR A 403 16.97 -17.52 -9.52
N LYS A 404 16.04 -18.29 -10.11
CA LYS A 404 16.14 -18.80 -11.48
C LYS A 404 15.29 -18.05 -12.48
N GLY A 405 14.18 -17.47 -12.04
CA GLY A 405 13.24 -16.79 -12.93
C GLY A 405 11.83 -16.70 -12.37
N TYR A 406 10.95 -16.10 -13.14
CA TYR A 406 9.51 -16.11 -12.92
C TYR A 406 8.80 -16.69 -14.15
N GLY A 407 7.55 -17.11 -13.99
CA GLY A 407 6.75 -17.63 -15.09
C GLY A 407 5.27 -17.45 -14.84
N PHE A 408 4.48 -17.77 -15.86
CA PHE A 408 3.03 -17.72 -15.82
C PHE A 408 2.46 -19.01 -16.38
N ILE A 409 1.46 -19.57 -15.70
CA ILE A 409 0.85 -20.84 -16.03
C ILE A 409 -0.67 -20.76 -15.89
N ASP A 410 -1.39 -21.45 -16.76
CA ASP A 410 -2.85 -21.55 -16.66
C ASP A 410 -3.22 -22.40 -15.43
N LYS A 411 -4.27 -22.00 -14.70
CA LYS A 411 -4.79 -22.72 -13.54
C LYS A 411 -5.30 -24.12 -13.87
N TYR A 412 -5.63 -24.40 -15.13
CA TYR A 412 -6.10 -25.71 -15.57
C TYR A 412 -4.97 -26.70 -15.90
N GLU A 413 -3.70 -26.24 -15.93
CA GLU A 413 -2.55 -27.11 -16.12
C GLU A 413 -2.23 -27.93 -14.87
N GLN A 414 -2.03 -29.25 -15.04
CA GLN A 414 -1.70 -30.16 -13.93
C GLN A 414 -0.18 -30.17 -13.69
N ILE A 415 0.27 -29.38 -12.71
CA ILE A 415 1.67 -29.35 -12.27
C ILE A 415 1.88 -30.47 -11.26
N ASN A 416 2.64 -31.50 -11.62
CA ASN A 416 2.93 -32.63 -10.73
C ASN A 416 4.37 -32.58 -10.16
N THR A 417 5.31 -31.99 -10.91
CA THR A 417 6.72 -31.86 -10.54
C THR A 417 7.27 -30.46 -10.83
N SER A 418 8.45 -30.12 -10.28
CA SER A 418 9.13 -28.86 -10.57
C SER A 418 9.63 -28.76 -12.02
N GLU A 419 9.87 -29.89 -12.68
CA GLU A 419 10.32 -29.98 -14.08
C GLU A 419 9.20 -29.57 -15.05
N ASP A 420 7.93 -29.76 -14.66
CA ASP A 420 6.75 -29.35 -15.44
C ASP A 420 6.65 -27.81 -15.59
N LEU A 421 7.37 -27.05 -14.77
CA LEU A 421 7.38 -25.58 -14.80
C LEU A 421 8.50 -25.00 -15.67
N GLU A 422 9.52 -25.79 -16.04
CA GLU A 422 10.63 -25.32 -16.88
C GLU A 422 10.17 -24.70 -18.22
N PRO A 423 9.16 -25.24 -18.93
CA PRO A 423 8.70 -24.66 -20.20
C PRO A 423 8.08 -23.26 -20.06
N PHE A 424 7.56 -22.94 -18.87
CA PHE A 424 6.89 -21.66 -18.58
C PHE A 424 7.81 -20.67 -17.85
N LEU A 425 9.04 -21.10 -17.52
CA LEU A 425 10.01 -20.29 -16.81
C LEU A 425 10.65 -19.29 -17.77
N ILE A 426 10.61 -18.01 -17.38
CA ILE A 426 11.41 -16.95 -17.99
C ILE A 426 12.70 -16.85 -17.16
N PRO A 427 13.82 -17.41 -17.65
CA PRO A 427 15.06 -17.49 -16.89
C PRO A 427 15.64 -16.08 -16.68
N GLN A 428 16.08 -15.81 -15.45
CA GLN A 428 16.63 -14.52 -15.06
C GLN A 428 17.85 -14.68 -14.15
N GLN A 429 18.74 -13.68 -14.18
CA GLN A 429 19.93 -13.69 -13.33
C GLN A 429 19.62 -13.18 -11.94
N ASP A 430 20.02 -13.98 -10.96
CA ASP A 430 20.00 -13.63 -9.55
C ASP A 430 20.85 -12.40 -9.24
N ASN A 431 20.36 -11.56 -8.34
CA ASN A 431 21.08 -10.39 -7.88
C ASN A 431 20.68 -10.02 -6.44
N ILE A 432 21.43 -9.09 -5.87
CA ILE A 432 21.25 -8.65 -4.49
C ILE A 432 19.84 -8.08 -4.24
N ASP A 433 19.34 -7.25 -5.16
CA ASP A 433 18.04 -6.60 -5.00
C ASP A 433 16.88 -7.60 -5.09
N ILE A 434 16.99 -8.62 -5.96
CA ILE A 434 16.05 -9.75 -6.04
C ILE A 434 16.10 -10.57 -4.75
N GLN A 435 17.28 -10.93 -4.27
CA GLN A 435 17.43 -11.70 -3.02
C GLN A 435 16.80 -10.99 -1.83
N ARG A 436 16.84 -9.65 -1.76
CA ARG A 436 16.14 -8.89 -0.70
C ARG A 436 14.63 -9.05 -0.76
N VAL A 437 14.08 -9.11 -1.96
CA VAL A 437 12.64 -9.27 -2.18
C VAL A 437 12.21 -10.68 -1.84
N LEU A 438 12.95 -11.68 -2.32
CA LEU A 438 12.66 -13.09 -2.08
C LEU A 438 12.80 -13.46 -0.60
N ASN A 439 13.85 -12.99 0.07
CA ASN A 439 14.02 -13.26 1.50
C ASN A 439 12.81 -12.77 2.31
N LYS A 440 12.26 -11.58 2.04
CA LYS A 440 11.07 -11.09 2.74
C LYS A 440 9.87 -12.02 2.58
N ILE A 441 9.70 -12.60 1.39
CA ILE A 441 8.59 -13.50 1.10
C ILE A 441 8.79 -14.85 1.78
N LEU A 442 10.02 -15.38 1.74
CA LEU A 442 10.37 -16.66 2.36
C LEU A 442 10.32 -16.64 3.90
N ILE A 443 10.43 -15.47 4.52
CA ILE A 443 10.43 -15.30 5.99
C ILE A 443 9.02 -15.00 6.54
N SER A 444 8.08 -14.54 5.71
CA SER A 444 6.72 -14.23 6.16
C SER A 444 5.98 -15.51 6.61
N PRO A 445 5.34 -15.51 7.80
CA PRO A 445 4.62 -16.68 8.31
C PRO A 445 3.29 -16.96 7.58
N ASP A 446 2.88 -16.12 6.64
CA ASP A 446 1.67 -16.32 5.83
C ASP A 446 1.94 -17.21 4.61
N GLN A 447 1.16 -18.29 4.55
CA GLN A 447 1.33 -19.47 3.72
C GLN A 447 1.07 -19.20 2.23
N SER A 448 2.09 -19.47 1.39
CA SER A 448 1.94 -19.95 -0.02
C SER A 448 3.29 -20.43 -0.59
N VAL A 449 4.18 -20.94 0.26
CA VAL A 449 5.47 -21.50 -0.15
C VAL A 449 5.28 -23.00 -0.29
N VAL A 450 5.19 -23.49 -1.53
CA VAL A 450 5.16 -24.93 -1.79
C VAL A 450 6.61 -25.40 -1.79
N GLN A 451 7.00 -26.11 -0.72
CA GLN A 451 8.25 -26.85 -0.69
C GLN A 451 8.04 -28.13 -1.51
N THR A 452 8.76 -28.28 -2.62
CA THR A 452 8.81 -29.57 -3.34
C THR A 452 9.73 -30.52 -2.58
N GLN A 453 9.28 -31.77 -2.39
CA GLN A 453 10.03 -32.84 -1.71
C GLN A 453 11.32 -33.19 -2.44
#